data_AF-A0A7J6SHU8-F1
#
_entry.id   AF-A0A7J6SHU8-F1
#
_cell.length_a   1.000
_cell.length_b   1.000
_cell.length_c   1.000
_cell.angle_alpha   90.00
_cell.angle_beta   90.00
_cell.angle_gamma   90.00
#
_symmetry.space_group_name_H-M   'P 1'
#
loop_
_entity.id
_entity.type
_entity.pdbx_description
1 polymer ?
#
loop_
_entity_poly.entity_id
_entity_poly.type
_entity_poly.pdbx_seq_one_letter_code
_entity_poly.pdbx_strand_id
1 'polypeptide(L)'
;MAIAGTVAPYWQQRYGFSPVCSVNYWSGDNPCAAVGMGLLNSGDILVSLGTSDTCLCVLPSMPLSPPPSAFTFPHPVKPGWYIAMLVYTNGDVTRRVVKGDRSWDDFSDSIRSSSPGNYLTLFTSTQEILPALEQGDPITVKIDNKDDSKVTFNRIEGLPRDGPDYSSCREVVEERALSMRYYINSEVNLGY
;
A
#
# COMPACT_ATOMS: atom_id res chain seq x y z
N MET A 1 -26.81 2.37 3.84
CA MET A 1 -26.26 3.34 4.82
C MET A 1 -27.29 3.55 5.91
N ALA A 2 -26.86 3.62 7.17
CA ALA A 2 -27.75 3.80 8.31
C ALA A 2 -27.85 5.29 8.70
N ILE A 3 -29.07 5.75 8.99
CA ILE A 3 -29.36 7.12 9.42
C ILE A 3 -29.33 7.17 10.95
N ALA A 4 -28.53 8.07 11.51
CA ALA A 4 -28.45 8.29 12.96
C ALA A 4 -29.60 9.17 13.47
N GLY A 5 -30.14 10.05 12.61
CA GLY A 5 -31.26 10.92 12.91
C GLY A 5 -31.25 12.17 12.04
N THR A 6 -31.99 13.19 12.45
CA THR A 6 -31.92 14.53 11.85
C THR A 6 -30.89 15.39 12.56
N VAL A 7 -30.38 16.41 11.86
CA VAL A 7 -29.45 17.38 12.43
C VAL A 7 -30.03 18.04 13.70
N ALA A 8 -29.20 18.22 14.73
CA ALA A 8 -29.66 18.79 16.00
C ALA A 8 -30.11 20.27 15.85
N PRO A 9 -31.10 20.74 16.64
CA PRO A 9 -31.63 22.10 16.56
C PRO A 9 -30.57 23.21 16.64
N TYR A 10 -29.49 22.98 17.39
CA TYR A 10 -28.35 23.91 17.48
C TYR A 10 -27.79 24.29 16.10
N TRP A 11 -27.56 23.30 15.22
CA TRP A 11 -26.98 23.54 13.90
C TRP A 11 -28.00 24.16 12.93
N GLN A 12 -29.30 23.88 13.13
CA GLN A 12 -30.38 24.51 12.38
C GLN A 12 -30.42 26.02 12.68
N GLN A 13 -30.41 26.40 13.96
CA GLN A 13 -30.50 27.79 14.38
C GLN A 13 -29.22 28.57 14.06
N ARG A 14 -28.05 27.95 14.23
CA ARG A 14 -26.77 28.63 14.06
C ARG A 14 -26.35 28.78 12.59
N TYR A 15 -26.64 27.78 11.76
CA TYR A 15 -26.14 27.72 10.38
C TYR A 15 -27.23 27.54 9.33
N GLY A 16 -28.51 27.53 9.72
CA GLY A 16 -29.63 27.46 8.78
C GLY A 16 -29.87 26.07 8.17
N PHE A 17 -29.35 25.00 8.78
CA PHE A 17 -29.63 23.64 8.30
C PHE A 17 -31.13 23.33 8.37
N SER A 18 -31.65 22.66 7.35
CA SER A 18 -33.03 22.19 7.31
C SER A 18 -33.31 21.21 8.47
N PRO A 19 -34.47 21.29 9.14
CA PRO A 19 -34.84 20.35 10.20
C PRO A 19 -35.02 18.91 9.70
N VAL A 20 -35.20 18.71 8.39
CA VAL A 20 -35.27 17.38 7.76
C VAL A 20 -33.93 16.89 7.22
N CYS A 21 -32.84 17.65 7.43
CA CYS A 21 -31.49 17.23 7.04
C CYS A 21 -31.09 15.98 7.84
N SER A 22 -30.89 14.87 7.13
CA SER A 22 -30.49 13.60 7.72
C SER A 22 -28.98 13.56 8.01
N VAL A 23 -28.62 12.99 9.14
CA VAL A 23 -27.24 12.68 9.52
C VAL A 23 -27.06 11.16 9.42
N ASN A 24 -26.15 10.73 8.57
CA ASN A 24 -25.77 9.32 8.46
C ASN A 24 -24.75 8.97 9.55
N TYR A 25 -24.67 7.71 9.94
CA TYR A 25 -23.52 7.22 10.68
C TYR A 25 -22.25 7.39 9.85
N TRP A 26 -21.18 7.82 10.52
CA TRP A 26 -19.89 8.07 9.88
C TRP A 26 -19.09 6.78 9.83
N SER A 27 -18.05 6.76 8.99
CA SER A 27 -17.08 5.68 8.93
C SER A 27 -15.66 6.24 9.05
N GLY A 28 -14.69 5.35 9.20
CA GLY A 28 -13.27 5.72 9.15
C GLY A 28 -12.89 6.30 7.78
N ASP A 29 -11.80 7.05 7.74
CA ASP A 29 -11.25 7.65 6.53
C ASP A 29 -10.90 6.61 5.45
N ASN A 30 -10.23 5.51 5.79
CA ASN A 30 -9.86 4.45 4.86
C ASN A 30 -11.08 3.72 4.26
N PRO A 31 -12.08 3.27 5.05
CA PRO A 31 -13.32 2.75 4.48
C PRO A 31 -14.05 3.79 3.61
N CYS A 32 -14.09 5.07 4.00
CA CYS A 32 -14.67 6.15 3.19
C CYS A 32 -13.92 6.34 1.87
N ALA A 33 -12.58 6.30 1.89
CA ALA A 33 -11.75 6.41 0.70
C ALA A 33 -11.97 5.22 -0.25
N ALA A 34 -12.06 4.00 0.25
CA ALA A 34 -12.38 2.83 -0.56
C ALA A 34 -13.70 3.03 -1.33
N VAL A 35 -14.77 3.41 -0.63
CA VAL A 35 -16.06 3.67 -1.27
C VAL A 35 -16.00 4.85 -2.23
N GLY A 36 -15.36 5.95 -1.84
CA GLY A 36 -15.19 7.15 -2.67
C GLY A 36 -14.40 6.89 -3.95
N MET A 37 -13.46 5.94 -3.92
CA MET A 37 -12.66 5.50 -5.06
C MET A 37 -13.31 4.35 -5.85
N GLY A 38 -14.53 3.92 -5.49
CA GLY A 38 -15.30 2.93 -6.24
C GLY A 38 -14.90 1.48 -6.00
N LEU A 39 -14.22 1.18 -4.90
CA LEU A 39 -13.92 -0.20 -4.48
C LEU A 39 -15.22 -0.86 -4.04
N LEU A 40 -15.89 -1.58 -4.94
CA LEU A 40 -17.26 -2.09 -4.75
C LEU A 40 -17.41 -3.57 -5.11
N ASN A 41 -16.38 -4.16 -5.71
CA ASN A 41 -16.34 -5.53 -6.20
C ASN A 41 -15.21 -6.30 -5.52
N SER A 42 -15.39 -7.61 -5.42
CA SER A 42 -14.34 -8.51 -4.89
C SER A 42 -13.08 -8.35 -5.72
N GLY A 43 -11.94 -8.17 -5.05
CA GLY A 43 -10.66 -8.02 -5.72
C GLY A 43 -10.36 -6.61 -6.24
N ASP A 44 -11.24 -5.63 -6.03
CA ASP A 44 -10.87 -4.23 -6.23
C ASP A 44 -9.76 -3.85 -5.26
N ILE A 45 -8.73 -3.16 -5.77
CA ILE A 45 -7.55 -2.74 -5.01
C ILE A 45 -7.35 -1.23 -5.17
N LEU A 46 -7.09 -0.55 -4.05
CA LEU A 46 -6.62 0.84 -4.02
C LEU A 46 -5.22 0.88 -3.43
N VAL A 47 -4.28 1.53 -4.12
CA VAL A 47 -2.96 1.84 -3.57
C VAL A 47 -2.88 3.35 -3.35
N SER A 48 -2.79 3.76 -2.09
CA SER A 48 -2.52 5.13 -1.68
C SER A 48 -1.03 5.28 -1.43
N LEU A 49 -0.36 6.13 -2.22
CA LEU A 49 1.07 6.41 -2.10
C LEU A 49 1.27 7.74 -1.37
N GLY A 50 1.86 7.69 -0.19
CA GLY A 50 2.06 8.86 0.68
C GLY A 50 3.34 8.72 1.50
N THR A 51 3.44 9.44 2.62
CA THR A 51 4.55 9.27 3.58
C THR A 51 4.72 7.80 3.94
N SER A 52 3.61 7.15 4.29
CA SER A 52 3.41 5.71 4.28
C SER A 52 2.60 5.31 3.05
N ASP A 53 2.76 4.06 2.61
CA ASP A 53 1.90 3.49 1.58
C ASP A 53 0.80 2.64 2.23
N THR A 54 -0.41 2.71 1.68
CA THR A 54 -1.56 1.92 2.14
C THR A 54 -2.20 1.21 0.97
N CYS A 55 -2.45 -0.09 1.11
CA CYS A 55 -3.14 -0.90 0.11
C CYS A 55 -4.46 -1.42 0.68
N LEU A 56 -5.58 -1.04 0.08
CA LEU A 56 -6.92 -1.51 0.44
C LEU A 56 -7.39 -2.54 -0.58
N CYS A 57 -7.91 -3.67 -0.10
CA CYS A 57 -8.44 -4.74 -0.96
C CYS A 57 -9.84 -5.13 -0.50
N VAL A 58 -10.79 -5.27 -1.44
CA VAL A 58 -12.16 -5.69 -1.12
C VAL A 58 -12.29 -7.20 -1.06
N LEU A 59 -12.88 -7.67 0.03
CA LEU A 59 -13.18 -9.08 0.30
C LEU A 59 -14.69 -9.32 0.31
N PRO A 60 -15.18 -10.39 -0.36
CA PRO A 60 -16.61 -10.70 -0.40
C PRO A 60 -17.14 -11.28 0.92
N SER A 61 -16.23 -11.74 1.79
CA SER A 61 -16.54 -12.29 3.12
C SER A 61 -15.33 -12.18 4.04
N MET A 62 -15.54 -12.31 5.36
CA MET A 62 -14.45 -12.38 6.33
C MET A 62 -13.63 -13.66 6.10
N PRO A 63 -12.29 -13.58 6.03
CA PRO A 63 -11.45 -14.77 6.02
C PRO A 63 -11.67 -15.60 7.29
N LEU A 64 -11.66 -16.93 7.19
CA LEU A 64 -11.78 -17.84 8.34
C LEU A 64 -10.69 -17.58 9.40
N SER A 65 -9.51 -17.20 8.94
CA SER A 65 -8.41 -16.70 9.75
C SER A 65 -8.03 -15.33 9.20
N PRO A 66 -8.22 -14.24 9.95
CA PRO A 66 -7.80 -12.92 9.50
C PRO A 66 -6.29 -12.90 9.21
N PRO A 67 -5.86 -12.31 8.09
CA PRO A 67 -4.44 -12.24 7.75
C PRO A 67 -3.69 -11.46 8.85
N PRO A 68 -2.63 -12.04 9.47
CA PRO A 68 -1.87 -11.34 10.50
C PRO A 68 -1.22 -10.06 9.98
N SER A 69 -0.99 -9.98 8.67
CA SER A 69 -0.40 -8.83 7.98
C SER A 69 -1.39 -7.72 7.61
N ALA A 70 -2.70 -7.89 7.80
CA ALA A 70 -3.69 -6.89 7.38
C ALA A 70 -4.70 -6.53 8.47
N PHE A 71 -5.06 -5.24 8.50
CA PHE A 71 -6.20 -4.78 9.28
C PHE A 71 -7.47 -5.03 8.47
N THR A 72 -8.41 -5.81 9.01
CA THR A 72 -9.66 -6.12 8.32
C THR A 72 -10.83 -5.41 9.00
N PHE A 73 -11.66 -4.71 8.22
CA PHE A 73 -12.84 -4.01 8.72
C PHE A 73 -14.04 -4.19 7.77
N PRO A 74 -15.29 -4.05 8.26
CA PRO A 74 -16.48 -4.20 7.42
C PRO A 74 -16.52 -3.16 6.28
N HIS A 75 -17.02 -3.58 5.12
CA HIS A 75 -17.22 -2.69 3.99
C HIS A 75 -18.39 -1.72 4.25
N PRO A 76 -18.22 -0.38 4.17
CA PRO A 76 -19.24 0.57 4.65
C PRO A 76 -20.59 0.50 3.95
N VAL A 77 -20.62 0.03 2.70
CA VAL A 77 -21.82 -0.02 1.85
C VAL A 77 -22.20 -1.41 1.34
N LYS A 78 -21.47 -2.47 1.75
CA LYS A 78 -21.71 -3.85 1.29
C LYS A 78 -21.83 -4.77 2.51
N PRO A 79 -23.04 -5.07 3.00
CA PRO A 79 -23.24 -5.95 4.14
C PRO A 79 -22.60 -7.33 3.92
N GLY A 80 -21.89 -7.83 4.93
CA GLY A 80 -21.18 -9.12 4.88
C GLY A 80 -19.84 -9.09 4.15
N TRP A 81 -19.48 -7.97 3.53
CA TRP A 81 -18.20 -7.78 2.82
C TRP A 81 -17.23 -7.00 3.71
N TYR A 82 -15.95 -7.10 3.38
CA TYR A 82 -14.87 -6.54 4.19
C TYR A 82 -13.85 -5.82 3.31
N ILE A 83 -13.01 -5.01 3.95
CA ILE A 83 -11.83 -4.41 3.37
C ILE A 83 -10.64 -4.88 4.20
N ALA A 84 -9.62 -5.41 3.53
CA ALA A 84 -8.32 -5.66 4.12
C ALA A 84 -7.39 -4.48 3.79
N MET A 85 -6.62 -4.04 4.78
CA MET A 85 -5.69 -2.93 4.67
C MET A 85 -4.28 -3.36 5.05
N LEU A 86 -3.37 -3.29 4.08
CA LEU A 86 -1.93 -3.43 4.28
C LEU A 86 -1.32 -2.05 4.46
N VAL A 87 -0.41 -1.90 5.41
CA VAL A 87 0.21 -0.61 5.76
C VAL A 87 1.72 -0.76 5.78
N TYR A 88 2.40 0.19 5.14
CA TYR A 88 3.84 0.22 5.00
C TYR A 88 4.38 1.57 5.42
N THR A 89 5.30 1.60 6.37
CA THR A 89 5.92 2.85 6.85
C THR A 89 6.85 3.44 5.79
N ASN A 90 7.59 2.61 5.07
CA ASN A 90 8.58 3.04 4.07
C ASN A 90 7.91 3.38 2.72
N GLY A 91 7.13 4.46 2.68
CA GLY A 91 6.51 4.99 1.47
C GLY A 91 7.39 6.03 0.76
N ASP A 92 6.88 7.25 0.62
CA ASP A 92 7.56 8.37 -0.06
C ASP A 92 8.84 8.78 0.65
N VAL A 93 8.94 8.57 1.96
CA VAL A 93 10.18 8.77 2.73
C VAL A 93 11.33 8.01 2.07
N THR A 94 11.12 6.74 1.73
CA THR A 94 12.14 5.89 1.11
C THR A 94 12.38 6.26 -0.34
N ARG A 95 11.32 6.54 -1.11
CA ARG A 95 11.47 6.98 -2.51
C ARG A 95 12.29 8.27 -2.61
N ARG A 96 12.14 9.21 -1.67
CA ARG A 96 12.96 10.43 -1.60
C ARG A 96 14.41 10.16 -1.24
N VAL A 97 14.67 9.25 -0.31
CA VAL A 97 16.04 8.81 0.02
C VAL A 97 16.71 8.22 -1.23
N VAL A 98 16.02 7.33 -1.95
CA VAL A 98 16.53 6.73 -3.19
C VAL A 98 16.71 7.79 -4.29
N LYS A 99 15.75 8.71 -4.45
CA LYS A 99 15.88 9.82 -5.41
C LYS A 99 17.14 10.65 -5.15
N GLY A 100 17.45 10.93 -3.89
CA GLY A 100 18.53 11.85 -3.51
C GLY A 100 18.27 13.25 -4.06
N ASP A 101 19.28 13.88 -4.64
CA ASP A 101 19.17 15.24 -5.21
C ASP A 101 18.58 15.29 -6.63
N ARG A 102 18.35 14.14 -7.26
CA ARG A 102 17.79 14.04 -8.63
C ARG A 102 16.37 14.60 -8.71
N SER A 103 15.93 14.99 -9.90
CA SER A 103 14.52 15.32 -10.14
C SER A 103 13.65 14.05 -10.16
N TRP A 104 12.33 14.20 -10.07
CA TRP A 104 11.42 13.07 -10.27
C TRP A 104 11.38 12.60 -11.73
N ASP A 105 11.74 13.47 -12.68
CA ASP A 105 11.87 13.12 -14.09
C ASP A 105 13.09 12.21 -14.29
N ASP A 106 14.25 12.58 -13.71
CA ASP A 106 15.45 11.74 -13.72
C ASP A 106 15.21 10.38 -13.03
N PHE A 107 14.46 10.39 -11.93
CA PHE A 107 14.05 9.16 -11.24
C PHE A 107 13.20 8.27 -12.16
N SER A 108 12.24 8.87 -12.87
CA SER A 108 11.37 8.16 -13.79
C SER A 108 12.13 7.61 -15.00
N ASP A 109 13.06 8.38 -15.55
CA ASP A 109 13.88 7.97 -16.69
C ASP A 109 14.85 6.85 -16.30
N SER A 110 15.43 6.91 -15.10
CA SER A 110 16.22 5.84 -14.50
C SER A 110 15.45 4.51 -14.40
N ILE A 111 14.16 4.56 -14.09
CA ILE A 111 13.32 3.36 -14.09
C ILE A 111 13.12 2.89 -15.54
N ARG A 112 12.74 3.79 -16.45
CA ARG A 112 12.48 3.45 -17.86
C ARG A 112 13.69 2.85 -18.58
N SER A 113 14.91 3.26 -18.20
CA SER A 113 16.16 2.79 -18.83
C SER A 113 16.72 1.50 -18.24
N SER A 114 16.14 0.96 -17.15
CA SER A 114 16.59 -0.27 -16.50
C SER A 114 15.67 -1.46 -16.79
N SER A 115 16.22 -2.67 -16.81
CA SER A 115 15.43 -3.90 -17.00
C SER A 115 14.74 -4.35 -15.71
N PRO A 116 13.49 -4.85 -15.77
CA PRO A 116 12.79 -5.43 -14.61
C PRO A 116 13.50 -6.64 -14.01
N GLY A 117 13.40 -6.82 -12.69
CA GLY A 117 13.70 -8.10 -12.03
C GLY A 117 15.18 -8.50 -11.98
N ASN A 118 16.12 -7.56 -12.12
CA ASN A 118 17.55 -7.84 -11.97
C ASN A 118 17.98 -7.96 -10.50
N TYR A 119 17.35 -7.16 -9.63
CA TYR A 119 17.68 -7.04 -8.22
C TYR A 119 16.39 -6.91 -7.41
N LEU A 120 16.42 -7.40 -6.18
CA LEU A 120 15.41 -7.13 -5.17
C LEU A 120 16.10 -6.46 -3.99
N THR A 121 15.61 -5.29 -3.58
CA THR A 121 16.16 -4.54 -2.46
C THR A 121 15.07 -4.28 -1.43
N LEU A 122 15.28 -4.77 -0.20
CA LEU A 122 14.45 -4.38 0.93
C LEU A 122 14.96 -3.06 1.50
N PHE A 123 14.11 -2.04 1.47
CA PHE A 123 14.44 -0.72 2.00
C PHE A 123 13.85 -0.55 3.39
N THR A 124 14.71 -0.38 4.39
CA THR A 124 14.32 -0.15 5.79
C THR A 124 14.80 1.22 6.25
N SER A 125 14.43 2.27 5.51
CA SER A 125 14.77 3.67 5.85
C SER A 125 14.25 4.06 7.24
N THR A 126 13.13 3.46 7.64
CA THR A 126 12.58 3.44 8.99
C THR A 126 12.23 2.00 9.38
N GLN A 127 11.84 1.81 10.65
CA GLN A 127 11.21 0.55 11.07
C GLN A 127 9.95 0.30 10.22
N GLU A 128 9.90 -0.86 9.58
CA GLU A 128 8.80 -1.27 8.70
C GLU A 128 7.71 -2.00 9.51
N ILE A 129 6.45 -1.79 9.12
CA ILE A 129 5.30 -2.51 9.68
C ILE A 129 5.17 -3.87 8.98
N LEU A 130 5.30 -3.88 7.66
CA LEU A 130 5.01 -5.06 6.84
C LEU A 130 6.09 -5.30 5.76
N PRO A 131 6.91 -6.35 5.88
CA PRO A 131 7.15 -7.15 7.08
C PRO A 131 7.72 -6.33 8.24
N ALA A 132 7.55 -6.80 9.47
CA ALA A 132 8.16 -6.19 10.63
C ALA A 132 9.70 -6.30 10.56
N LEU A 133 10.35 -5.22 10.10
CA LEU A 133 11.79 -5.12 9.93
C LEU A 133 12.32 -3.89 10.66
N GLU A 134 13.46 -4.06 11.33
CA GLU A 134 14.16 -2.94 11.97
C GLU A 134 14.76 -2.00 10.91
N GLN A 135 14.91 -0.73 11.28
CA GLN A 135 15.61 0.25 10.46
C GLN A 135 17.05 -0.20 10.24
N GLY A 136 17.55 -0.07 9.01
CA GLY A 136 18.92 -0.44 8.69
C GLY A 136 19.36 -0.04 7.29
N ASP A 137 20.53 -0.53 6.91
CA ASP A 137 20.99 -0.42 5.52
C ASP A 137 20.11 -1.27 4.60
N PRO A 138 19.86 -0.82 3.34
CA PRO A 138 19.13 -1.61 2.36
C PRO A 138 19.76 -2.99 2.16
N ILE A 139 18.90 -4.02 2.07
CA ILE A 139 19.32 -5.40 1.83
C ILE A 139 19.04 -5.72 0.37
N THR A 140 20.08 -5.62 -0.47
CA THR A 140 19.99 -5.94 -1.89
C THR A 140 20.43 -7.35 -2.20
N VAL A 141 19.68 -7.98 -3.08
CA VAL A 141 19.94 -9.32 -3.57
C VAL A 141 19.89 -9.33 -5.08
N LYS A 142 20.90 -9.93 -5.72
CA LYS A 142 20.85 -10.18 -7.16
C LYS A 142 19.94 -11.36 -7.47
N ILE A 143 19.08 -11.20 -8.46
CA ILE A 143 18.24 -12.26 -9.00
C ILE A 143 18.97 -12.87 -10.21
N ASP A 144 19.54 -14.07 -10.06
CA ASP A 144 20.16 -14.79 -11.17
C ASP A 144 19.12 -15.70 -11.86
N ASN A 145 18.40 -15.16 -12.84
CA ASN A 145 17.42 -15.88 -13.65
C ASN A 145 18.06 -16.74 -14.75
N LYS A 146 18.91 -17.71 -14.38
CA LYS A 146 19.38 -18.71 -15.35
C LYS A 146 18.40 -19.87 -15.53
N ASP A 147 17.48 -20.06 -14.59
CA ASP A 147 16.46 -21.11 -14.58
C ASP A 147 15.31 -20.68 -13.64
N ASP A 148 14.08 -20.54 -14.15
CA ASP A 148 12.88 -20.15 -13.37
C ASP A 148 12.57 -21.14 -12.22
N SER A 149 13.14 -22.35 -12.27
CA SER A 149 13.01 -23.35 -11.19
C SER A 149 14.00 -23.16 -10.03
N LYS A 150 15.02 -22.29 -10.18
CA LYS A 150 16.08 -22.06 -9.19
C LYS A 150 16.51 -20.60 -9.15
N VAL A 151 15.74 -19.77 -8.45
CA VAL A 151 16.17 -18.41 -8.11
C VAL A 151 17.20 -18.49 -6.98
N THR A 152 18.44 -18.09 -7.25
CA THR A 152 19.47 -17.94 -6.21
C THR A 152 19.58 -16.49 -5.77
N PHE A 153 19.69 -16.30 -4.46
CA PHE A 153 19.71 -15.00 -3.80
C PHE A 153 21.10 -14.75 -3.21
N ASN A 154 21.88 -13.87 -3.84
CA ASN A 154 23.19 -13.46 -3.34
C ASN A 154 23.12 -12.04 -2.78
N ARG A 155 23.31 -11.90 -1.45
CA ARG A 155 23.39 -10.59 -0.80
C ARG A 155 24.57 -9.82 -1.40
N ILE A 156 24.33 -8.59 -1.80
CA ILE A 156 25.38 -7.70 -2.28
C ILE A 156 25.75 -6.77 -1.13
N GLU A 157 26.99 -6.84 -0.68
CA GLU A 157 27.55 -5.87 0.26
C GLU A 157 28.20 -4.72 -0.51
N GLY A 158 27.96 -3.47 -0.08
CA GLY A 158 28.70 -2.31 -0.58
C GLY A 158 28.38 -1.88 -2.02
N LEU A 159 27.13 -1.99 -2.48
CA LEU A 159 26.73 -1.39 -3.75
C LEU A 159 27.16 0.09 -3.81
N PRO A 160 27.77 0.57 -4.92
CA PRO A 160 28.10 1.97 -5.08
C PRO A 160 26.82 2.79 -4.91
N ARG A 161 26.73 3.57 -3.83
CA ARG A 161 25.62 4.49 -3.58
C ARG A 161 25.62 5.64 -4.59
N ASP A 162 26.79 5.91 -5.19
CA ASP A 162 27.02 6.94 -6.19
C ASP A 162 27.67 6.33 -7.44
N GLY A 163 26.89 6.12 -8.49
CA GLY A 163 27.35 5.66 -9.78
C GLY A 163 26.20 5.62 -10.80
N PRO A 164 26.47 5.67 -12.11
CA PRO A 164 25.47 5.70 -13.17
C PRO A 164 24.76 4.36 -13.39
N ASP A 165 24.83 3.42 -12.44
CA ASP A 165 24.06 2.17 -12.50
C ASP A 165 22.74 2.36 -11.74
N TYR A 166 21.74 2.75 -12.52
CA TYR A 166 20.38 3.17 -12.21
C TYR A 166 19.47 2.13 -11.51
N SER A 167 20.01 1.16 -10.75
CA SER A 167 19.26 -0.01 -10.27
C SER A 167 18.32 0.29 -9.09
N SER A 168 18.69 1.19 -8.18
CA SER A 168 17.92 1.42 -6.94
C SER A 168 16.55 2.08 -7.14
N CYS A 169 16.39 2.96 -8.13
CA CYS A 169 15.11 3.64 -8.40
C CYS A 169 14.01 2.65 -8.85
N ARG A 170 14.39 1.66 -9.67
CA ARG A 170 13.46 0.60 -10.07
C ARG A 170 13.17 -0.32 -8.91
N GLU A 171 14.20 -0.73 -8.17
CA GLU A 171 14.08 -1.64 -7.04
C GLU A 171 13.11 -1.13 -5.97
N VAL A 172 13.11 0.17 -5.64
CA VAL A 172 12.17 0.73 -4.62
C VAL A 172 10.71 0.72 -5.07
N VAL A 173 10.46 0.78 -6.39
CA VAL A 173 9.11 0.69 -6.94
C VAL A 173 8.68 -0.77 -7.08
N GLU A 174 9.57 -1.62 -7.60
CA GLU A 174 9.30 -3.05 -7.78
C GLU A 174 9.14 -3.76 -6.44
N GLU A 175 9.99 -3.49 -5.45
CA GLU A 175 9.88 -4.10 -4.12
C GLU A 175 8.51 -3.79 -3.50
N ARG A 176 8.08 -2.52 -3.52
CA ARG A 176 6.79 -2.14 -2.92
C ARG A 176 5.63 -2.85 -3.61
N ALA A 177 5.63 -2.88 -4.94
CA ALA A 177 4.60 -3.56 -5.72
C ALA A 177 4.60 -5.08 -5.49
N LEU A 178 5.77 -5.71 -5.44
CA LEU A 178 5.94 -7.13 -5.18
C LEU A 178 5.51 -7.50 -3.76
N SER A 179 5.86 -6.68 -2.76
CA SER A 179 5.47 -6.87 -1.37
C SER A 179 3.95 -6.81 -1.22
N MET A 180 3.30 -5.79 -1.77
CA MET A 180 1.82 -5.69 -1.78
C MET A 180 1.20 -6.93 -2.44
N ARG A 181 1.67 -7.30 -3.63
CA ARG A 181 1.16 -8.47 -4.36
C ARG A 181 1.38 -9.78 -3.60
N TYR A 182 2.53 -9.93 -2.95
CA TYR A 182 2.86 -11.12 -2.15
C TYR A 182 1.83 -11.29 -1.03
N TYR A 183 1.64 -10.28 -0.17
CA TYR A 183 0.69 -10.36 0.95
C TYR A 183 -0.76 -10.47 0.50
N ILE A 184 -1.11 -9.82 -0.62
CA ILE A 184 -2.44 -9.98 -1.22
C ILE A 184 -2.68 -11.44 -1.62
N ASN A 185 -1.71 -12.10 -2.23
CA ASN A 185 -1.86 -13.46 -2.73
C ASN A 185 -1.72 -14.52 -1.63
N SER A 186 -0.77 -14.35 -0.71
CA SER A 186 -0.41 -15.36 0.28
C SER A 186 -1.30 -15.32 1.53
N GLU A 187 -1.76 -14.14 1.94
CA GLU A 187 -2.46 -13.96 3.22
C GLU A 187 -3.87 -13.41 3.05
N VAL A 188 -4.03 -12.31 2.30
CA VAL A 188 -5.37 -11.73 2.08
C VAL A 188 -6.23 -12.69 1.26
N ASN A 189 -5.62 -13.35 0.27
CA ASN A 189 -6.19 -14.36 -0.61
C ASN A 189 -7.52 -13.89 -1.22
N LEU A 190 -7.42 -13.07 -2.27
CA LEU A 190 -8.58 -12.53 -3.00
C LEU A 190 -9.36 -13.60 -3.79
N GLY A 191 -8.91 -14.87 -3.79
CA GLY A 191 -9.70 -16.01 -4.26
C GLY A 191 -9.93 -16.09 -5.76
N TYR A 192 -9.02 -15.57 -6.58
CA TYR A 192 -9.04 -15.72 -8.04
C TYR A 192 -8.60 -17.10 -8.48
#